data_AF-A0A953STJ3-F1
#
_entry.id   AF-A0A953STJ3-F1
#
_cell.length_a   1.000
_cell.length_b   1.000
_cell.length_c   1.000
_cell.angle_alpha   90.00
_cell.angle_beta   90.00
_cell.angle_gamma   90.00
#
_symmetry.space_group_name_H-M   'P 1'
#
loop_
_entity.id
_entity.type
_entity.pdbx_description
1 polymer ?
#
loop_
_entity_poly.entity_id
_entity_poly.type
_entity_poly.pdbx_seq_one_letter_code
_entity_poly.pdbx_strand_id
1 'polypeptide(L)' 'MRRDNNLEKNRFKNFSAEKKLDLSIQLRNSAFELKKAALKEFHPSWSDGKVNEEVRKIFLYART' A
#
# COMPACT_ATOMS: atom_id res chain seq x y z
N MET A 1 -21.65 16.67 -11.16
CA MET A 1 -20.54 16.26 -12.05
C MET A 1 -20.56 14.74 -12.17
N ARG A 2 -21.11 14.17 -13.24
CA ARG A 2 -21.06 12.70 -13.47
C ARG A 2 -19.63 12.38 -13.88
N ARG A 3 -18.91 11.60 -13.07
CA ARG A 3 -17.63 11.02 -13.49
C ARG A 3 -17.92 9.95 -14.52
N ASP A 4 -17.30 10.05 -15.70
CA ASP A 4 -17.37 9.01 -16.71
C ASP A 4 -16.72 7.73 -16.18
N ASN A 5 -17.54 6.77 -15.73
CA ASN A 5 -17.12 5.48 -15.16
C ASN A 5 -16.17 4.68 -16.09
N ASN A 6 -16.19 4.95 -17.40
CA ASN A 6 -15.35 4.28 -18.39
C ASN A 6 -13.90 4.79 -18.41
N LEU A 7 -13.67 6.05 -18.05
CA LEU A 7 -12.33 6.65 -17.92
C LEU A 7 -11.58 6.06 -16.72
N GLU A 8 -12.28 5.74 -15.63
CA GLU A 8 -11.67 5.09 -14.47
C GLU A 8 -11.27 3.63 -14.77
N LYS A 9 -12.15 2.86 -15.45
CA LYS A 9 -11.90 1.45 -15.77
C LYS A 9 -10.69 1.19 -16.67
N ASN A 10 -10.35 2.11 -17.57
CA ASN A 10 -9.25 1.92 -18.54
C ASN A 10 -7.99 2.71 -18.20
N ARG A 11 -7.96 3.41 -17.06
CA ARG A 11 -6.88 4.35 -16.68
C ARG A 11 -5.49 3.71 -16.72
N PHE A 12 -5.39 2.44 -16.37
CA PHE A 12 -4.12 1.71 -16.32
C PHE A 12 -3.81 0.90 -17.59
N LYS A 13 -4.78 0.72 -18.50
CA LYS A 13 -4.56 -0.13 -19.70
C LYS A 13 -3.48 0.45 -20.61
N ASN A 14 -3.44 1.77 -20.73
CA ASN A 14 -2.51 2.49 -21.60
C ASN A 14 -1.15 2.78 -20.95
N PHE A 15 -0.93 2.37 -19.70
CA PHE A 15 0.37 2.56 -19.05
C PHE A 15 1.37 1.51 -19.54
N SER A 16 2.60 1.97 -19.77
CA SER A 16 3.75 1.08 -19.97
C SER A 16 3.97 0.20 -18.73
N ALA A 17 4.70 -0.89 -18.90
CA ALA A 17 5.02 -1.80 -17.80
C ALA A 17 5.79 -1.07 -16.69
N GLU A 18 6.73 -0.19 -17.05
CA GLU A 18 7.53 0.62 -16.14
C GLU A 18 6.63 1.56 -15.32
N LYS A 19 5.66 2.21 -15.96
CA LYS A 19 4.76 3.12 -15.23
C LYS A 19 3.84 2.39 -14.26
N LYS A 20 3.39 1.18 -14.63
CA LYS A 20 2.63 0.31 -13.72
C LYS A 20 3.47 -0.11 -12.53
N LEU A 21 4.73 -0.48 -12.75
CA LEU A 21 5.66 -0.86 -11.70
C LEU A 21 5.92 0.31 -10.74
N ASP A 22 6.24 1.50 -11.28
CA ASP A 22 6.45 2.72 -10.51
C ASP A 22 5.27 3.02 -9.57
N LEU A 23 4.04 3.03 -10.12
CA LEU A 23 2.84 3.26 -9.33
C LEU A 23 2.58 2.17 -8.28
N SER A 24 2.88 0.91 -8.61
CA SER A 24 2.72 -0.20 -7.67
C SER A 24 3.69 -0.08 -6.50
N ILE A 25 4.94 0.35 -6.76
CA ILE A 25 5.94 0.61 -5.73
C ILE A 25 5.51 1.77 -4.84
N GLN A 26 5.04 2.87 -5.43
CA GLN A 26 4.53 4.02 -4.68
C GLN A 26 3.37 3.62 -3.77
N LEU A 27 2.38 2.89 -4.31
CA LEU A 27 1.24 2.41 -3.54
C LEU A 27 1.68 1.48 -2.39
N ARG A 28 2.58 0.54 -2.66
CA ARG A 28 3.15 -0.35 -1.64
C ARG A 28 3.82 0.44 -0.52
N ASN A 29 4.63 1.45 -0.85
CA ASN A 29 5.34 2.26 0.13
C ASN A 29 4.37 3.07 0.99
N SER A 30 3.36 3.71 0.38
CA SER A 30 2.31 4.41 1.13
C SER A 30 1.54 3.47 2.06
N ALA A 31 1.18 2.29 1.59
CA ALA A 31 0.49 1.29 2.41
C ALA A 31 1.38 0.79 3.57
N PHE A 32 2.70 0.63 3.35
CA PHE A 32 3.65 0.24 4.38
C PHE A 32 3.70 1.29 5.51
N GLU A 33 3.84 2.57 5.17
CA GLU A 33 3.88 3.66 6.17
C GLU A 33 2.56 3.79 6.93
N LEU A 34 1.42 3.65 6.26
CA LEU A 34 0.11 3.65 6.91
C LEU A 34 -0.03 2.49 7.92
N LYS A 35 0.40 1.29 7.55
CA LYS A 35 0.37 0.12 8.46
C LYS A 35 1.32 0.32 9.64
N LYS A 36 2.50 0.88 9.41
CA LYS A 36 3.46 1.22 10.46
C LYS A 36 2.86 2.22 11.46
N ALA A 37 2.26 3.30 10.98
CA ALA A 37 1.60 4.30 11.81
C ALA A 37 0.45 3.69 12.64
N ALA A 38 -0.40 2.88 12.01
CA ALA A 38 -1.48 2.19 12.70
C ALA A 38 -0.98 1.24 13.81
N LEU A 39 0.09 0.47 13.55
CA LEU A 39 0.67 -0.40 14.57
C LEU A 39 1.30 0.37 15.73
N LYS A 40 1.92 1.52 15.47
CA LYS A 40 2.44 2.39 16.54
C LYS A 40 1.31 2.93 17.43
N GLU A 41 0.20 3.31 16.81
CA GLU A 41 -0.98 3.79 17.53
C GLU A 41 -1.61 2.69 18.40
N PHE A 42 -1.81 1.49 17.83
CA PHE A 42 -2.42 0.38 18.57
C PHE A 42 -1.48 -0.31 19.56
N HIS A 43 -0.17 -0.19 19.36
CA HIS A 43 0.85 -0.80 20.23
C HIS A 43 1.96 0.20 20.62
N PRO A 44 1.67 1.20 21.47
CA PRO A 44 2.63 2.25 21.82
C PRO A 44 3.90 1.75 22.53
N SER A 45 3.85 0.57 23.15
CA SER A 45 4.99 -0.04 23.84
C SER A 45 5.94 -0.82 22.92
N TRP A 46 5.56 -1.02 21.65
CA TRP A 46 6.40 -1.75 20.71
C TRP A 46 7.60 -0.91 20.28
N SER A 47 8.76 -1.57 20.21
CA SER A 47 9.93 -0.97 19.59
C SER A 47 9.72 -0.81 18.08
N ASP A 48 10.41 0.16 17.47
CA ASP A 48 10.38 0.36 16.02
C ASP A 48 10.78 -0.91 15.25
N GLY A 49 11.73 -1.70 15.79
CA GLY A 49 12.12 -2.98 15.22
C GLY A 49 10.95 -3.96 15.16
N LYS A 50 10.17 -4.06 16.25
CA LYS A 50 9.01 -4.95 16.32
C LYS A 50 7.90 -4.50 15.39
N VAL A 51 7.60 -3.20 15.33
CA VAL A 51 6.62 -2.64 14.39
C VAL A 51 7.01 -3.00 12.95
N ASN A 52 8.27 -2.77 12.55
CA ASN A 52 8.72 -3.07 11.19
C ASN A 52 8.65 -4.57 10.86
N GLU A 53 8.95 -5.45 11.81
CA GLU A 53 8.80 -6.90 11.65
C GLU A 53 7.34 -7.28 11.39
N GLU A 54 6.41 -6.74 12.17
CA GLU A 54 4.99 -7.05 12.02
C GLU A 54 4.38 -6.46 10.74
N VAL A 55 4.77 -5.25 10.32
CA VAL A 55 4.36 -4.74 9.00
C VAL A 55 4.83 -5.68 7.88
N ARG A 56 6.06 -6.18 7.94
CA ARG A 56 6.57 -7.15 6.94
C ARG A 56 5.75 -8.44 6.95
N LYS A 57 5.40 -8.97 8.13
CA LYS A 57 4.54 -10.16 8.25
C LYS A 57 3.16 -9.93 7.65
N ILE A 58 2.54 -8.77 7.89
CA ILE A 58 1.25 -8.41 7.28
C ILE A 58 1.36 -8.44 5.76
N PHE A 59 2.38 -7.84 5.16
CA PHE A 59 2.53 -7.84 3.70
C PHE A 59 2.88 -9.21 3.11
N LEU A 60 3.55 -10.09 3.87
CA LEU A 60 3.94 -11.42 3.40
C LEU A 60 2.82 -12.46 3.57
N TYR A 61 2.05 -12.36 4.66
CA TYR A 61 1.11 -13.40 5.09
C TYR A 61 -0.34 -12.94 5.15
N ALA A 62 -0.67 -11.68 4.82
CA ALA A 62 -2.06 -11.30 4.61
C ALA A 62 -2.60 -12.09 3.42
N ARG A 63 -3.28 -13.20 3.75
CA ARG A 63 -4.16 -13.89 2.82
C ARG A 63 -5.42 -13.05 2.67
N THR A 64 -5.95 -13.02 1.44
CA THR A 64 -7.25 -12.45 1.09
C THR A 64 -8.38 -13.12 1.87
#